data_AF-A0A971UHK2-F1
#
_entry.id   AF-A0A971UHK2-F1
#
_cell.length_a   1.000
_cell.length_b   1.000
_cell.length_c   1.000
_cell.angle_alpha   90.00
_cell.angle_beta   90.00
_cell.angle_gamma   90.00
#
_symmetry.space_group_name_H-M   'P 1'
#
loop_
_entity.id
_entity.type
_entity.pdbx_description
1 polymer ?
#
loop_
_entity_poly.entity_id
_entity_poly.type
_entity_poly.pdbx_seq_one_letter_code
_entity_poly.pdbx_strand_id
1 'polypeptide(L)'
;MLQLTHPTDVDVTEALHGLLGFVESSDYAGYDPYDALNSPLIRRISGKSKCARMAFTQALRRCPVNLRPLLGVEKGHNPKGIGLFLWGYARLFKLYQRDEDLDKIRYLLDL
;
A
#
# COMPACT_ATOMS: atom_id res chain seq x y z
N MET A 1 36.74 -9.93 24.45
CA MET A 1 35.30 -9.76 24.75
C MET A 1 34.88 -8.40 24.22
N LEU A 2 34.58 -8.33 22.92
CA LEU A 2 34.09 -7.14 22.22
C LEU A 2 32.65 -7.48 21.82
N GLN A 3 31.67 -6.89 22.49
CA GLN A 3 30.29 -6.98 22.05
C GLN A 3 30.16 -6.12 20.78
N LEU A 4 29.97 -6.80 19.65
CA LEU A 4 29.56 -6.16 18.40
C LEU A 4 28.07 -5.82 18.55
N THR A 5 27.75 -4.57 18.89
CA THR A 5 26.39 -4.04 18.72
C THR A 5 26.19 -3.77 17.23
N HIS A 6 25.42 -4.64 16.56
CA HIS A 6 25.04 -4.43 15.17
C HIS A 6 24.05 -3.25 15.09
N PRO A 7 24.26 -2.25 14.21
CA PRO A 7 23.46 -1.02 14.18
C PRO A 7 22.07 -1.16 13.51
N THR A 8 21.44 -2.35 13.54
CA THR A 8 20.19 -2.60 12.81
C THR A 8 19.25 -3.58 13.53
N ASP A 9 19.08 -3.48 14.85
CA ASP A 9 17.92 -4.09 15.50
C ASP A 9 16.79 -3.06 15.52
N VAL A 10 16.13 -2.90 14.37
CA VAL A 10 14.83 -2.21 14.36
C VAL A 10 13.90 -3.07 15.21
N ASP A 11 13.37 -2.50 16.29
CA ASP A 11 12.36 -3.18 17.09
C ASP A 11 11.17 -3.49 16.18
N VAL A 12 10.88 -4.78 16.00
CA VAL A 12 9.77 -5.27 15.18
C VAL A 12 8.45 -4.62 15.62
N THR A 13 8.32 -4.33 16.91
CA THR A 13 7.15 -3.66 17.48
C THR A 13 7.03 -2.22 16.99
N GLU A 14 8.14 -1.48 16.99
CA GLU A 14 8.18 -0.10 16.50
C GLU A 14 7.90 -0.05 15.00
N ALA A 15 8.52 -0.94 14.21
CA ALA A 15 8.26 -1.06 12.78
C ALA A 15 6.79 -1.42 12.49
N LEU A 16 6.20 -2.32 13.26
CA LEU A 16 4.80 -2.69 13.14
C LEU A 16 3.89 -1.50 13.43
N HIS A 17 4.10 -0.79 14.53
CA HIS A 17 3.30 0.39 14.88
C HIS A 17 3.43 1.50 13.82
N GLY A 18 4.62 1.73 13.30
CA GLY A 18 4.84 2.67 12.20
C GLY A 18 4.08 2.27 10.93
N LEU A 19 4.13 0.98 10.57
CA LEU A 19 3.37 0.45 9.43
C LEU A 19 1.86 0.61 9.64
N LEU A 20 1.34 0.19 10.79
CA LEU A 20 -0.10 0.27 11.10
C LEU A 20 -0.59 1.71 11.08
N GLY A 21 0.14 2.64 11.71
CA GLY A 21 -0.21 4.07 11.68
C GLY A 21 -0.23 4.65 10.26
N PHE A 22 0.72 4.25 9.40
CA PHE A 22 0.74 4.69 8.01
C PHE A 22 -0.44 4.14 7.19
N VAL A 23 -0.71 2.83 7.30
CA VAL A 23 -1.76 2.20 6.47
C VAL A 23 -3.14 2.62 6.92
N GLU A 24 -3.37 2.76 8.23
CA GLU A 24 -4.66 3.20 8.78
C GLU A 24 -4.96 4.66 8.42
N SER A 25 -3.97 5.57 8.56
CA SER A 25 -4.15 6.97 8.16
C SER A 25 -4.30 7.16 6.65
N SER A 26 -3.85 6.19 5.86
CA SER A 26 -4.03 6.16 4.41
C SER A 26 -5.30 5.41 3.97
N ASP A 27 -6.16 5.01 4.91
CA ASP A 27 -7.36 4.20 4.65
C ASP A 27 -7.06 2.89 3.90
N TYR A 28 -5.89 2.29 4.13
CA TYR A 28 -5.41 1.13 3.38
C TYR A 28 -5.36 1.33 1.85
N ALA A 29 -5.52 2.58 1.39
CA ALA A 29 -5.51 2.96 -0.01
C ALA A 29 -4.11 3.40 -0.44
N GLY A 30 -3.69 2.92 -1.60
CA GLY A 30 -2.36 3.18 -2.11
C GLY A 30 -2.32 3.29 -3.63
N TYR A 31 -1.15 3.68 -4.12
CA TYR A 31 -0.85 3.66 -5.53
C TYR A 31 -0.32 2.29 -5.95
N ASP A 32 -0.76 1.80 -7.10
CA ASP A 32 -0.25 0.56 -7.67
C ASP A 32 0.89 0.87 -8.67
N PRO A 33 1.96 0.07 -8.74
CA PRO A 33 3.02 0.28 -9.73
C PRO A 33 2.54 0.34 -11.19
N TYR A 34 1.37 -0.23 -11.49
CA TYR A 34 0.80 -0.34 -12.83
C TYR A 34 -0.49 0.50 -13.03
N ASP A 35 -0.78 1.46 -12.14
CA ASP A 35 -1.97 2.31 -12.13
C ASP A 35 -1.98 3.48 -13.14
N ALA A 36 -0.94 3.64 -13.97
CA ALA A 36 -0.81 4.80 -14.86
C ALA A 36 -2.03 5.04 -15.75
N LEU A 37 -2.74 3.98 -16.14
CA LEU A 37 -3.90 4.05 -17.03
C LEU A 37 -5.20 4.44 -16.30
N ASN A 38 -5.18 4.49 -14.96
CA ASN A 38 -6.28 5.03 -14.16
C ASN A 38 -6.35 6.55 -14.29
N SER A 39 -5.24 7.22 -14.64
CA SER A 39 -5.23 8.64 -14.99
C SER A 39 -6.13 8.90 -16.21
N PRO A 40 -7.15 9.76 -16.10
CA PRO A 40 -7.98 10.17 -17.24
C PRO A 40 -7.15 10.80 -18.36
N LEU A 41 -6.10 11.54 -18.00
CA LEU A 41 -5.18 12.19 -18.94
C LEU A 41 -4.37 11.16 -19.72
N ILE A 42 -3.70 10.23 -19.03
CA ILE A 42 -2.91 9.18 -19.70
C ILE A 42 -3.82 8.28 -20.53
N ARG A 43 -5.01 7.94 -20.03
CA ARG A 43 -5.98 7.14 -20.78
C ARG A 43 -6.40 7.81 -22.08
N ARG A 44 -6.59 9.15 -22.06
CA ARG A 44 -6.92 9.94 -23.25
C ARG A 44 -5.75 10.04 -24.23
N ILE A 45 -4.53 10.30 -23.75
CA ILE A 45 -3.33 10.46 -24.59
C ILE A 45 -2.91 9.11 -25.23
N SER A 46 -2.92 8.03 -24.45
CA SER A 46 -2.51 6.71 -24.93
C SER A 46 -3.54 6.02 -25.83
N GLY A 47 -4.82 6.39 -25.70
CA GLY A 47 -5.93 5.81 -26.46
C GLY A 47 -5.91 4.27 -26.42
N LYS A 48 -6.00 3.66 -27.60
CA LYS A 48 -5.93 2.19 -27.79
C LYS A 48 -4.52 1.67 -28.10
N SER A 49 -3.51 2.53 -28.17
CA SER A 49 -2.15 2.12 -28.56
C SER A 49 -1.48 1.33 -27.44
N LYS A 50 -1.23 0.04 -27.69
CA LYS A 50 -0.56 -0.85 -26.73
C LYS A 50 0.82 -0.33 -26.34
N CYS A 51 1.59 0.18 -27.31
CA CYS A 51 2.92 0.72 -27.07
C CYS A 51 2.88 1.99 -26.21
N ALA A 52 1.96 2.91 -26.50
CA ALA A 52 1.81 4.13 -25.71
C ALA A 52 1.42 3.81 -24.26
N ARG A 53 0.44 2.92 -24.07
CA ARG A 53 0.00 2.47 -22.74
C ARG A 53 1.16 1.86 -21.95
N MET A 54 1.95 0.99 -22.56
CA MET A 54 3.14 0.40 -21.94
C MET A 54 4.17 1.46 -21.59
N ALA A 55 4.45 2.41 -22.49
CA ALA A 55 5.41 3.48 -22.26
C ALA A 55 5.01 4.34 -21.05
N PHE A 56 3.74 4.75 -20.94
CA PHE A 56 3.27 5.51 -19.79
C PHE A 56 3.31 4.70 -18.49
N THR A 57 2.92 3.43 -18.51
CA THR A 57 3.02 2.56 -17.33
C THR A 57 4.46 2.42 -16.85
N GLN A 58 5.40 2.14 -17.75
CA GLN A 58 6.81 1.99 -17.37
C GLN A 58 7.46 3.32 -16.97
N ALA A 59 7.09 4.43 -17.63
CA ALA A 59 7.57 5.75 -17.27
C ALA A 59 7.12 6.15 -15.87
N LEU A 60 5.83 5.98 -15.54
CA LEU A 60 5.30 6.33 -14.22
C LEU A 60 5.85 5.41 -13.11
N ARG A 61 6.04 4.12 -13.41
CA ARG A 61 6.64 3.15 -12.48
C ARG A 61 8.10 3.47 -12.14
N ARG A 62 8.88 3.94 -13.12
CA ARG A 62 10.32 4.23 -12.96
C ARG A 62 10.61 5.68 -12.57
N CYS A 63 9.59 6.54 -12.54
CA CYS A 63 9.77 7.93 -12.18
C CYS A 63 10.18 8.02 -10.69
N PRO A 64 11.30 8.70 -10.36
CA PRO A 64 11.73 8.87 -8.97
C PRO A 64 10.81 9.83 -8.19
N VAL A 65 9.95 10.57 -8.89
CA VAL A 65 9.00 11.52 -8.30
C VAL A 65 7.58 11.00 -8.50
N ASN A 66 6.73 11.15 -7.48
CA ASN A 66 5.34 10.70 -7.58
C ASN A 66 4.48 11.69 -8.39
N LEU A 67 4.40 11.48 -9.70
CA LEU A 67 3.57 12.28 -10.61
C LEU A 67 2.08 11.93 -10.56
N ARG A 68 1.70 10.86 -9.83
CA ARG A 68 0.32 10.35 -9.78
C ARG A 68 -0.72 11.39 -9.34
N PRO A 69 -0.50 12.21 -8.30
CA PRO A 69 -1.47 13.23 -7.91
C PRO A 69 -1.71 14.25 -9.03
N LEU A 70 -0.64 14.66 -9.74
CA LEU A 70 -0.74 15.62 -10.85
C LEU A 70 -1.47 15.02 -12.06
N LEU A 71 -1.32 13.71 -12.26
CA LEU A 71 -1.96 12.99 -13.36
C LEU A 71 -3.39 12.57 -13.04
N GLY A 72 -3.91 12.88 -11.84
CA GLY A 72 -5.25 12.48 -11.41
C GLY A 72 -5.39 10.97 -11.25
N VAL A 73 -4.31 10.27 -10.87
CA VAL A 73 -4.39 8.88 -10.42
C VAL A 73 -4.86 8.91 -8.97
N GLU A 74 -5.98 8.27 -8.70
CA GLU A 74 -6.51 8.11 -7.34
C GLU A 74 -5.86 6.90 -6.65
N LYS A 75 -5.74 6.96 -5.32
CA LYS A 75 -5.36 5.81 -4.51
C LYS A 75 -6.53 4.83 -4.46
N GLY A 76 -6.23 3.54 -4.40
CA GLY A 76 -7.27 2.51 -4.30
C GLY A 76 -6.90 1.38 -3.37
N HIS A 77 -7.91 0.58 -3.02
CA HIS A 77 -7.74 -0.62 -2.21
C HIS A 77 -7.28 -1.78 -3.08
N ASN A 78 -6.12 -2.36 -2.74
CA ASN A 78 -5.64 -3.57 -3.39
C ASN A 78 -6.21 -4.79 -2.65
N PRO A 79 -7.03 -5.65 -3.29
CA PRO A 79 -7.67 -6.78 -2.60
C PRO A 79 -6.67 -7.76 -1.99
N LYS A 80 -5.48 -7.90 -2.59
CA LYS A 80 -4.40 -8.69 -2.02
C LYS A 80 -3.83 -8.05 -0.75
N GLY A 81 -3.70 -6.72 -0.75
CA GLY A 81 -3.28 -5.95 0.43
C GLY A 81 -4.30 -6.10 1.58
N ILE A 82 -5.58 -5.87 1.29
CA ILE A 82 -6.67 -6.05 2.26
C ILE A 82 -6.68 -7.47 2.84
N GLY A 83 -6.52 -8.49 2.00
CA GLY A 83 -6.41 -9.88 2.45
C GLY A 83 -5.23 -10.13 3.41
N LEU A 84 -4.09 -9.48 3.20
CA LEU A 84 -2.94 -9.58 4.10
C LEU A 84 -3.19 -8.88 5.43
N PHE A 85 -3.84 -7.71 5.43
CA PHE A 85 -4.21 -7.02 6.66
C PHE A 85 -5.25 -7.79 7.47
N LEU A 86 -6.30 -8.32 6.82
CA LEU A 86 -7.29 -9.20 7.45
C LEU A 86 -6.62 -10.39 8.14
N TRP A 87 -5.68 -11.05 7.44
CA TRP A 87 -4.94 -12.16 8.02
C TRP A 87 -4.07 -11.74 9.21
N GLY A 88 -3.38 -10.59 9.10
CA GLY A 88 -2.58 -10.03 10.17
C GLY A 88 -3.41 -9.74 11.43
N TYR A 89 -4.48 -8.97 11.30
CA TYR A 89 -5.37 -8.65 12.41
C TYR A 89 -6.06 -9.89 12.99
N ALA A 90 -6.49 -10.86 12.16
CA ALA A 90 -7.05 -12.11 12.66
C ALA A 90 -6.05 -12.89 13.54
N ARG A 91 -4.76 -12.87 13.18
CA ARG A 91 -3.71 -13.49 14.01
C ARG A 91 -3.47 -12.71 15.30
N LEU A 92 -3.45 -11.38 15.25
CA LEU A 92 -3.32 -10.54 16.44
C LEU A 92 -4.50 -10.76 17.40
N PHE A 93 -5.73 -10.75 16.87
CA PHE A 93 -6.93 -11.05 17.65
C PHE A 93 -6.86 -12.44 18.28
N LYS A 94 -6.44 -13.47 17.53
CA LYS A 94 -6.28 -14.83 18.08
C LYS A 94 -5.28 -14.88 19.24
N LEU A 95 -4.23 -14.06 19.24
CA LEU A 95 -3.20 -14.05 20.28
C LEU A 95 -3.58 -13.21 21.50
N TYR A 96 -4.15 -12.02 21.28
CA TYR A 96 -4.34 -11.01 22.31
C TYR A 96 -5.80 -10.75 22.68
N GLN A 97 -6.76 -11.20 21.86
CA GLN A 97 -8.20 -11.04 22.07
C GLN A 97 -8.63 -9.57 22.30
N ARG A 98 -8.01 -8.62 21.59
CA ARG A 98 -8.32 -7.19 21.70
C ARG A 98 -9.47 -6.81 20.79
N ASP A 99 -10.45 -6.06 21.29
CA ASP A 99 -11.58 -5.57 20.50
C ASP A 99 -11.14 -4.69 19.33
N GLU A 100 -10.05 -3.94 19.49
CA GLU A 100 -9.43 -3.11 18.45
C GLU A 100 -9.11 -3.92 17.19
N ASP A 101 -8.51 -5.11 17.34
CA ASP A 101 -8.17 -5.98 16.20
C ASP A 101 -9.45 -6.47 15.49
N LEU A 102 -10.53 -6.73 16.25
CA LEU A 102 -11.82 -7.16 15.71
C LEU A 102 -12.51 -6.03 14.94
N ASP A 103 -12.44 -4.80 15.44
CA ASP A 103 -12.99 -3.62 14.76
C ASP A 103 -12.27 -3.37 13.43
N LYS A 104 -10.95 -3.52 13.39
CA LYS A 104 -10.19 -3.46 12.12
C LYS A 104 -10.60 -4.55 11.14
N ILE A 105 -10.81 -5.78 11.61
CA ILE A 105 -11.28 -6.89 10.75
C ILE A 105 -12.64 -6.56 10.14
N ARG A 106 -13.60 -6.09 10.94
CA ARG A 106 -14.94 -5.73 10.46
C ARG A 106 -14.87 -4.61 9.43
N TYR A 107 -14.13 -3.55 9.74
CA TYR A 107 -13.91 -2.45 8.81
C TYR A 107 -13.40 -2.92 7.45
N LEU A 108 -12.36 -3.77 7.45
CA LEU A 108 -11.74 -4.27 6.23
C LEU A 108 -12.63 -5.24 5.44
N LEU A 109 -13.64 -5.86 6.06
CA LEU A 109 -14.62 -6.70 5.37
C LEU A 109 -15.71 -5.88 4.66
N ASP A 110 -15.96 -4.66 5.13
CA ASP A 110 -16.96 -3.73 4.58
C ASP A 110 -16.40 -2.80 3.49
N LEU A 111 -15.08 -2.87 3.23
CA LEU A 111 -14.31 -2.05 2.29
C LEU A 111 -14.48 -2.50 0.83
#